data_AF-A0AA97BWP2-F1
#
_entry.id   AF-A0AA97BWP2-F1
#
_cell.length_a   1.000
_cell.length_b   1.000
_cell.length_c   1.000
_cell.angle_alpha   90.00
_cell.angle_beta   90.00
_cell.angle_gamma   90.00
#
_symmetry.space_group_name_H-M   'P 1'
#
loop_
_entity.id
_entity.type
_entity.pdbx_description
1 polymer ?
#
loop_
_entity_poly.entity_id
_entity_poly.type
_entity_poly.pdbx_seq_one_letter_code
_entity_poly.pdbx_strand_id
1 'polypeptide(L)' 'MKEKIVKNLVNLTHGNNNDVKIAAINALGDYICSIEQEAAIDRLLVLCDDYNKDIAVASIISISKLAKFFNEKQ' A
#
# COMPACT_ATOMS: atom_id res chain seq x y z
N MET A 1 5.97 8.56 -14.71
CA MET A 1 6.91 8.26 -13.61
C MET A 1 6.19 7.78 -12.35
N LYS A 2 5.24 8.57 -11.80
CA LYS A 2 4.44 8.24 -10.61
C LYS A 2 3.77 6.85 -10.69
N GLU A 3 3.11 6.56 -11.80
CA GLU A 3 2.49 5.24 -12.07
C GLU A 3 3.51 4.10 -12.02
N LYS A 4 4.67 4.26 -12.66
CA LYS A 4 5.74 3.25 -12.65
C LYS A 4 6.26 2.98 -11.22
N ILE A 5 6.37 4.02 -10.40
CA ILE A 5 6.79 3.89 -8.99
C ILE A 5 5.76 3.06 -8.23
N VAL A 6 4.49 3.44 -8.27
CA VAL A 6 3.42 2.73 -7.54
C VAL A 6 3.27 1.30 -8.05
N LYS A 7 3.25 1.08 -9.36
CA LYS A 7 3.22 -0.27 -9.95
C LYS A 7 4.37 -1.14 -9.45
N ASN A 8 5.58 -0.58 -9.35
CA ASN A 8 6.72 -1.31 -8.81
C ASN A 8 6.54 -1.65 -7.33
N LEU A 9 6.04 -0.70 -6.52
CA LEU A 9 5.76 -0.95 -5.10
C LEU A 9 4.67 -2.01 -4.92
N VAL A 10 3.58 -1.95 -5.70
CA VAL A 10 2.54 -2.99 -5.71
C VAL A 10 3.15 -4.35 -6.02
N ASN A 11 3.97 -4.46 -7.08
CA ASN A 11 4.65 -5.71 -7.42
C ASN A 11 5.52 -6.25 -6.28
N LEU A 12 6.25 -5.40 -5.56
CA LEU A 12 7.08 -5.82 -4.42
C LEU A 12 6.25 -6.40 -3.27
N THR A 13 4.99 -5.98 -3.10
CA THR A 13 4.10 -6.58 -2.08
C THR A 13 3.70 -8.03 -2.39
N HIS A 14 3.91 -8.51 -3.62
CA HIS A 14 3.64 -9.91 -4.01
C HIS A 14 4.84 -10.84 -3.84
N GLY A 15 6.02 -10.31 -3.47
CA GLY A 15 7.21 -11.12 -3.25
C GLY A 15 7.08 -12.08 -2.06
N ASN A 16 8.10 -12.89 -1.76
CA ASN A 16 8.08 -13.82 -0.63
C ASN A 16 8.83 -13.30 0.61
N ASN A 17 9.59 -12.22 0.49
CA ASN A 17 10.31 -11.62 1.61
C ASN A 17 9.39 -10.62 2.33
N ASN A 18 9.06 -10.91 3.60
CA ASN A 18 8.13 -10.11 4.38
C ASN A 18 8.68 -8.70 4.66
N ASP A 19 9.98 -8.53 4.89
CA ASP A 19 10.57 -7.20 5.11
C ASP A 19 10.42 -6.32 3.87
N VAL A 20 10.64 -6.89 2.69
CA VAL A 20 10.44 -6.20 1.40
C VAL A 20 8.98 -5.85 1.19
N LYS A 21 8.05 -6.76 1.50
CA LYS A 21 6.61 -6.48 1.44
C LYS A 21 6.24 -5.31 2.35
N ILE A 22 6.66 -5.36 3.62
CA ILE A 22 6.36 -4.34 4.62
C ILE A 22 6.93 -2.98 4.18
N ALA A 23 8.16 -2.94 3.68
CA ALA A 23 8.75 -1.72 3.15
C ALA A 23 7.94 -1.15 1.97
N ALA A 24 7.50 -2.01 1.04
CA ALA A 24 6.68 -1.59 -0.09
C ALA A 24 5.29 -1.08 0.34
N ILE A 25 4.66 -1.75 1.30
CA ILE A 25 3.37 -1.35 1.89
C ILE A 25 3.49 0.04 2.52
N ASN A 26 4.50 0.22 3.39
CA ASN A 26 4.73 1.51 4.04
C ASN A 26 4.98 2.63 3.02
N ALA A 27 5.78 2.36 1.99
CA ALA A 27 6.04 3.31 0.91
C ALA A 27 4.77 3.66 0.11
N LEU A 28 3.86 2.71 -0.13
CA LEU A 28 2.57 2.98 -0.75
C LEU A 28 1.73 3.92 0.11
N GLY A 29 1.73 3.72 1.43
CA GLY A 29 1.00 4.55 2.40
C GLY A 29 1.54 5.98 2.53
N ASP A 30 2.85 6.17 2.38
CA ASP A 30 3.50 7.49 2.46
C ASP A 30 3.48 8.24 1.13
N TYR A 31 3.19 7.56 0.02
CA TYR A 31 3.18 8.16 -1.31
C TYR A 31 1.75 8.52 -1.75
N ILE A 32 1.39 9.80 -1.64
CA ILE A 32 0.03 10.28 -1.95
C ILE A 32 -0.50 9.88 -3.33
N CYS A 33 0.37 9.73 -4.33
CA CYS A 33 -0.05 9.33 -5.69
C CYS A 33 -0.59 7.88 -5.75
N SER A 34 -0.43 7.09 -4.69
CA SER A 34 -1.04 5.77 -4.55
C SER A 34 -2.57 5.84 -4.55
N ILE A 35 -3.19 6.94 -4.10
CA ILE A 35 -4.67 7.08 -4.09
C ILE A 35 -5.28 7.15 -5.49
N GLU A 36 -4.47 7.45 -6.50
CA GLU A 36 -4.91 7.59 -7.89
C GLU A 36 -4.85 6.25 -8.65
N GLN A 37 -4.41 5.19 -7.97
CA GLN A 37 -4.20 3.88 -8.57
C GLN A 37 -4.96 2.82 -7.78
N GLU A 38 -6.11 2.43 -8.32
CA GLU A 38 -7.02 1.43 -7.75
C GLU A 38 -6.28 0.15 -7.34
N ALA A 39 -5.39 -0.36 -8.21
CA ALA A 39 -4.59 -1.55 -7.92
C ALA A 39 -3.73 -1.44 -6.64
N ALA A 40 -3.28 -0.23 -6.27
CA ALA A 40 -2.55 -0.03 -5.02
C ALA A 40 -3.48 -0.12 -3.80
N ILE A 41 -4.67 0.47 -3.89
CA ILE A 41 -5.67 0.44 -2.83
C ILE A 41 -6.20 -0.98 -2.63
N ASP A 42 -6.59 -1.65 -3.71
CA ASP A 42 -7.05 -3.04 -3.68
C ASP A 42 -6.00 -3.97 -3.08
N ARG A 43 -4.74 -3.78 -3.46
CA ARG A 43 -3.66 -4.58 -2.92
C ARG A 43 -3.50 -4.38 -1.43
N LEU A 44 -3.55 -3.15 -0.94
CA LEU A 44 -3.50 -2.86 0.49
C LEU A 44 -4.71 -3.47 1.21
N LEU A 45 -5.91 -3.39 0.64
CA LEU A 45 -7.11 -3.99 1.23
C LEU A 45 -6.97 -5.51 1.39
N VAL A 46 -6.50 -6.21 0.35
CA VAL A 46 -6.23 -7.65 0.42
C VAL A 46 -5.21 -7.98 1.51
N LEU A 47 -4.20 -7.15 1.70
CA LEU A 47 -3.14 -7.39 2.68
C LEU A 47 -3.57 -7.14 4.13
N CYS A 48 -4.70 -6.44 4.37
CA CYS A 48 -5.27 -6.32 5.72
C CYS A 48 -5.67 -7.67 6.32
N ASP A 49 -5.99 -8.65 5.47
CA ASP A 49 -6.38 -10.01 5.86
C ASP A 49 -5.21 -11.01 5.75
N ASP A 50 -3.96 -10.53 5.58
CA ASP A 50 -2.78 -11.41 5.50
C ASP A 50 -2.56 -12.15 6.82
N TYR A 51 -2.25 -13.45 6.74
CA TYR A 51 -1.98 -14.29 7.90
C TYR A 51 -0.76 -13.79 8.72
N ASN A 52 0.20 -13.15 8.06
CA ASN A 52 1.29 -12.49 8.75
C ASN A 52 0.80 -11.17 9.36
N LYS A 53 0.73 -11.15 10.70
CA LYS A 53 0.34 -9.99 11.49
C LYS A 53 1.05 -8.69 11.09
N ASP A 54 2.36 -8.73 10.84
CA ASP A 54 3.14 -7.52 10.57
C ASP A 54 2.79 -6.93 9.19
N ILE A 55 2.47 -7.79 8.22
CA ILE A 55 1.96 -7.39 6.91
C ILE A 55 0.57 -6.76 7.06
N ALA A 56 -0.34 -7.42 7.77
CA ALA A 56 -1.69 -6.91 8.02
C ALA A 56 -1.66 -5.54 8.70
N VAL A 57 -0.87 -5.40 9.77
CA VAL A 57 -0.69 -4.15 10.50
C VAL A 57 -0.11 -3.05 9.60
N ALA A 58 0.94 -3.35 8.83
CA ALA A 58 1.52 -2.38 7.90
C ALA A 58 0.49 -1.89 6.87
N SER A 59 -0.36 -2.79 6.37
CA SER A 59 -1.38 -2.45 5.38
C SER A 59 -2.48 -1.55 5.95
N ILE A 60 -2.97 -1.88 7.15
CA ILE A 60 -3.95 -1.06 7.89
C ILE A 60 -3.39 0.35 8.14
N ILE A 61 -2.13 0.46 8.58
CA ILE A 61 -1.47 1.75 8.80
C ILE A 61 -1.37 2.53 7.48
N SER A 62 -1.01 1.86 6.39
CA SER A 62 -0.85 2.50 5.08
C SER A 62 -2.18 3.03 4.54
N ILE A 63 -3.26 2.26 4.66
CA ILE A 63 -4.62 2.74 4.31
C ILE A 63 -5.02 3.92 5.20
N SER A 64 -4.76 3.87 6.51
CA SER A 64 -5.06 4.97 7.43
C SER A 64 -4.33 6.27 7.05
N LYS A 65 -3.08 6.17 6.59
CA LYS A 65 -2.33 7.32 6.03
C LYS A 65 -2.99 7.86 4.77
N LEU A 66 -3.32 6.98 3.82
CA LEU A 66 -3.93 7.37 2.55
C LEU A 66 -5.34 7.95 2.73
N ALA A 67 -6.09 7.45 3.71
CA ALA A 67 -7.46 7.89 3.99
C ALA A 67 -7.58 9.38 4.30
N LYS A 68 -6.54 9.96 4.89
CA LYS A 68 -6.47 11.40 5.15
C LYS A 68 -6.60 12.24 3.86
N PHE A 69 -6.17 11.69 2.73
CA PHE A 69 -6.20 12.38 1.43
C PHE A 69 -7.46 12.10 0.62
N PHE A 70 -8.27 11.10 0.97
CA PHE A 70 -9.55 10.85 0.27
C PHE A 70 -10.58 11.96 0.53
N ASN A 71 -10.51 12.59 1.70
CA ASN A 71 -11.41 13.70 2.06
C ASN A 71 -11.03 15.04 1.40
N GLU A 72 -9.83 15.17 0.82
CA GLU A 72 -9.37 16.41 0.19
C GLU A 72 -9.71 16.50 -1.31
N LYS A 73 -10.29 15.44 -1.90
CA LYS A 73 -10.70 15.39 -3.32
C LYS A 73 -12.21 15.56 -3.56
N GLN A 74 -12.99 15.99 -2.56
CA GLN A 74 -14.39 16.45 -2.74
C GLN A 74 -14.48 17.97 -2.74
#